data_AF-A0A7S3M455-F1
#
_entry.id   AF-A0A7S3M455-F1
#
_cell.length_a   1.000
_cell.length_b   1.000
_cell.length_c   1.000
_cell.angle_alpha   90.00
_cell.angle_beta   90.00
_cell.angle_gamma   90.00
#
_symmetry.space_group_name_H-M   'P 1'
#
loop_
_entity.id
_entity.type
_entity.pdbx_description
1 polymer ?
#
loop_
_entity_poly.entity_id
_entity_poly.type
_entity_poly.pdbx_seq_one_letter_code
_entity_poly.pdbx_strand_id
1 'polypeptide(L)'
;YAFVNVLRHEDALRLTEVFQGFSRWFFDSAKVCEVSWAHPHQGLDEHIDRYRNSPVMHPTMPDEYKPLIFKDGVRIAFPAPTKAIRAPKLRPVHDTPKPGAGA
;
A
#
# COMPACT_ATOMS: atom_id res chain seq x y z
N TYR A 1 -0.86 -5.98 1.18
CA TYR A 1 -2.05 -5.12 1.25
C TYR A 1 -1.73 -3.81 0.56
N ALA A 2 -2.73 -2.98 0.27
CA ALA A 2 -2.55 -1.66 -0.35
C ALA A 2 -3.44 -0.63 0.36
N PHE A 3 -3.09 0.65 0.25
CA PHE A 3 -3.95 1.76 0.61
C PHE A 3 -4.39 2.46 -0.66
N VAL A 4 -5.68 2.74 -0.80
CA VAL A 4 -6.25 3.46 -1.93
C VAL A 4 -7.10 4.59 -1.39
N ASN A 5 -6.72 5.83 -1.69
CA ASN A 5 -7.52 7.02 -1.37
C ASN A 5 -8.28 7.44 -2.64
N VAL A 6 -9.60 7.38 -2.60
CA VAL A 6 -10.48 7.85 -3.68
C VAL A 6 -11.04 9.24 -3.39
N LEU A 7 -11.56 9.91 -4.42
CA LEU A 7 -12.01 11.30 -4.30
C LEU A 7 -13.36 11.45 -3.60
N ARG A 8 -14.27 10.49 -3.80
CA ARG A 8 -15.64 10.54 -3.30
C ARG A 8 -15.96 9.32 -2.45
N HIS A 9 -16.82 9.51 -1.46
CA HIS A 9 -17.25 8.43 -0.58
C HIS A 9 -17.97 7.32 -1.36
N GLU A 10 -18.79 7.68 -2.35
CA GLU A 10 -19.51 6.72 -3.18
C GLU A 10 -18.56 5.83 -3.97
N ASP A 11 -17.41 6.36 -4.40
CA ASP A 11 -16.38 5.57 -5.08
C ASP A 11 -15.74 4.54 -4.14
N ALA A 12 -15.58 4.89 -2.86
CA ALA A 12 -15.05 3.97 -1.84
C ALA A 12 -16.04 2.85 -1.52
N LEU A 13 -17.34 3.17 -1.47
CA LEU A 13 -18.40 2.18 -1.31
C LEU A 13 -18.44 1.21 -2.50
N ARG A 14 -18.38 1.73 -3.74
CA ARG A 14 -18.32 0.89 -4.94
C ARG A 14 -17.07 0.00 -4.97
N LEU A 15 -15.92 0.53 -4.56
CA LEU A 15 -14.69 -0.26 -4.44
C LEU A 15 -14.88 -1.39 -3.42
N THR A 16 -15.45 -1.08 -2.26
CA THR A 16 -15.76 -2.07 -1.22
C THR A 16 -16.70 -3.16 -1.75
N GLU A 17 -17.79 -2.79 -2.43
CA GLU A 17 -18.75 -3.76 -2.98
C GLU A 17 -18.11 -4.70 -4.00
N VAL A 18 -17.22 -4.20 -4.86
CA VAL A 18 -16.57 -5.00 -5.90
C VAL A 18 -15.47 -5.90 -5.35
N PHE A 19 -14.68 -5.41 -4.38
CA PHE A 19 -13.48 -6.10 -3.93
C PHE A 19 -13.66 -6.89 -2.63
N GLN A 20 -14.65 -6.58 -1.79
CA GLN A 20 -14.89 -7.35 -0.57
C GLN A 20 -15.25 -8.80 -0.93
N GLY A 21 -14.48 -9.75 -0.42
CA GLY A 21 -14.68 -11.17 -0.73
C GLY A 21 -14.14 -11.61 -2.10
N PHE A 22 -13.44 -10.72 -2.83
CA PHE A 22 -12.92 -11.07 -4.16
C PHE A 22 -11.85 -12.18 -4.06
N SER A 23 -12.05 -13.26 -4.82
CA SER A 23 -11.14 -14.42 -4.85
C SER A 23 -10.79 -14.87 -6.28
N ARG A 24 -11.29 -14.19 -7.32
CA ARG A 24 -11.08 -14.53 -8.73
C ARG A 24 -9.79 -13.91 -9.27
N TRP A 25 -8.68 -14.20 -8.61
CA TRP A 25 -7.37 -13.66 -9.00
C TRP A 25 -6.93 -14.22 -10.36
N PHE A 26 -6.10 -13.45 -11.07
CA PHE A 26 -5.55 -13.85 -12.36
C PHE A 26 -4.65 -15.08 -12.28
N PHE A 27 -4.02 -15.31 -11.13
CA PHE A 27 -3.19 -16.48 -10.84
C PHE A 27 -3.84 -17.33 -9.74
N ASP A 28 -3.48 -18.61 -9.68
CA ASP A 28 -4.00 -19.53 -8.69
C ASP A 28 -3.61 -19.09 -7.27
N SER A 29 -4.63 -18.69 -6.49
CA SER A 29 -4.45 -18.11 -5.16
C SER A 29 -5.69 -18.34 -4.32
N ALA A 30 -5.50 -19.00 -3.18
CA ALA A 30 -6.55 -19.21 -2.17
C ALA A 30 -6.87 -17.95 -1.34
N LYS A 31 -6.17 -16.83 -1.54
CA LYS A 31 -6.42 -15.59 -0.76
C LYS A 31 -7.77 -14.99 -1.14
N VAL A 32 -8.47 -14.44 -0.16
CA VAL A 32 -9.71 -13.68 -0.36
C VAL A 32 -9.42 -12.21 -0.01
N CYS A 33 -9.85 -11.29 -0.87
CA CYS A 33 -9.67 -9.86 -0.64
C CYS A 33 -10.60 -9.39 0.48
N GLU A 34 -10.03 -8.64 1.42
CA GLU A 34 -10.75 -7.91 2.44
C GLU A 34 -10.50 -6.42 2.22
N VAL A 35 -11.58 -5.64 2.27
CA VAL A 35 -11.57 -4.19 2.19
C VAL A 35 -12.00 -3.65 3.54
N SER A 36 -11.18 -2.77 4.10
CA SER A 36 -11.49 -2.06 5.34
C SER A 36 -11.10 -0.60 5.21
N TRP A 37 -11.75 0.25 6.00
CA TRP A 37 -11.37 1.65 6.08
C TRP A 37 -9.96 1.77 6.65
N ALA A 38 -9.10 2.54 5.98
CA ALA A 38 -7.75 2.79 6.44
C ALA A 38 -7.73 3.39 7.86
N HIS A 39 -6.83 2.90 8.72
CA HIS A 39 -6.64 3.40 10.06
C HIS A 39 -5.14 3.31 10.43
N PRO A 40 -4.56 4.31 11.12
CA PRO A 40 -5.19 5.53 11.63
C PRO A 40 -5.26 6.69 10.60
N HIS A 41 -4.70 6.52 9.41
CA HIS A 41 -4.55 7.60 8.44
C HIS A 41 -5.67 7.60 7.40
N GLN A 42 -6.30 8.74 7.19
CA GLN A 42 -7.41 8.95 6.26
C GLN A 42 -7.23 10.25 5.48
N GLY A 43 -7.60 10.24 4.19
CA GLY A 43 -7.47 11.41 3.32
C GLY A 43 -6.08 11.55 2.66
N LEU A 44 -6.03 12.37 1.60
CA LEU A 44 -4.85 12.52 0.76
C LEU A 44 -3.65 13.13 1.51
N ASP A 45 -3.86 14.21 2.25
CA ASP A 45 -2.79 14.96 2.92
C ASP A 45 -2.08 14.10 3.98
N GLU A 46 -2.84 13.34 4.77
CA GLU A 46 -2.30 12.39 5.75
C GLU A 46 -1.44 11.29 5.09
N HIS A 47 -1.88 10.77 3.94
CA HIS A 47 -1.08 9.80 3.19
C HIS A 47 0.18 10.45 2.61
N ILE A 48 0.11 11.68 2.10
CA ILE A 48 1.27 12.42 1.62
C ILE A 48 2.28 12.60 2.75
N ASP A 49 1.87 13.09 3.91
CA ASP A 49 2.77 13.36 5.02
C ASP A 49 3.38 12.07 5.60
N ARG A 50 2.61 10.99 5.64
CA ARG A 50 3.11 9.66 6.02
C ARG A 50 4.22 9.17 5.08
N TYR A 51 4.05 9.33 3.78
CA TYR A 51 4.92 8.70 2.79
C TYR A 51 6.06 9.59 2.30
N ARG A 52 5.91 10.91 2.24
CA ARG A 52 6.92 11.83 1.67
C ARG A 52 8.30 11.70 2.33
N ASN A 53 8.33 11.35 3.62
CA ASN A 53 9.56 11.16 4.40
C ASN A 53 9.86 9.68 4.72
N SER A 54 9.09 8.75 4.15
CA SER A 54 9.24 7.31 4.39
C SER A 54 10.42 6.75 3.58
N PRO A 55 11.14 5.73 4.11
CA PRO A 55 12.21 5.06 3.36
C PRO A 55 11.80 4.53 1.99
N VAL A 56 10.51 4.23 1.78
CA VAL A 56 10.01 3.79 0.46
C VAL A 56 10.19 4.86 -0.62
N MET A 57 10.23 6.14 -0.25
CA MET A 57 10.45 7.26 -1.15
C MET A 57 11.94 7.55 -1.41
N HIS A 58 12.87 6.78 -0.82
CA HIS A 58 14.31 6.97 -1.01
C HIS A 58 14.70 6.88 -2.50
N PRO A 59 15.68 7.66 -3.00
CA PRO A 59 16.07 7.64 -4.41
C PRO A 59 16.48 6.27 -4.96
N THR A 60 17.05 5.41 -4.11
CA THR A 60 17.45 4.04 -4.50
C THR A 60 16.29 3.07 -4.60
N MET A 61 15.08 3.45 -4.17
CA MET A 61 13.90 2.61 -4.32
C MET A 61 13.39 2.65 -5.75
N PRO A 62 13.13 1.48 -6.36
CA PRO A 62 12.40 1.38 -7.62
C PRO A 62 11.08 2.16 -7.58
N ASP A 63 10.75 2.77 -8.71
CA ASP A 63 9.56 3.62 -8.82
C ASP A 63 8.25 2.85 -8.59
N GLU A 64 8.20 1.58 -9.03
CA GLU A 64 7.07 0.67 -8.83
C GLU A 64 6.74 0.37 -7.36
N TYR A 65 7.68 0.60 -6.44
CA TYR A 65 7.43 0.44 -5.01
C TYR A 65 7.01 1.75 -4.33
N LYS A 66 7.10 2.90 -5.02
CA LYS A 66 6.75 4.20 -4.46
C LYS A 66 5.23 4.41 -4.53
N PRO A 67 4.62 5.01 -3.49
CA PRO A 67 3.23 5.43 -3.56
C PRO A 67 3.03 6.43 -4.69
N LEU A 68 1.87 6.32 -5.34
CA LEU A 68 1.49 7.13 -6.47
C LEU A 68 0.38 8.09 -6.06
N ILE A 69 0.41 9.29 -6.62
CA ILE A 69 -0.69 10.25 -6.53
C ILE A 69 -1.12 10.67 -7.93
N PHE A 70 -2.40 10.96 -8.06
CA PHE A 70 -3.03 11.25 -9.34
C PHE A 70 -3.85 12.54 -9.21
N LYS A 71 -3.84 13.34 -10.28
CA LYS A 71 -4.70 14.50 -10.45
C LYS A 71 -5.38 14.38 -11.80
N ASP A 72 -6.72 14.45 -11.82
CA ASP A 72 -7.53 14.32 -13.03
C ASP A 72 -7.20 13.06 -13.85
N GLY A 73 -6.95 11.95 -13.15
CA GLY A 73 -6.59 10.65 -13.74
C GLY A 73 -5.12 10.53 -14.19
N VAL A 74 -4.32 11.59 -14.11
CA VAL A 74 -2.92 11.60 -14.52
C VAL A 74 -2.02 11.48 -13.30
N ARG A 75 -1.03 10.57 -13.37
CA ARG A 75 0.00 10.46 -12.31
C ARG A 75 0.81 11.75 -12.25
N ILE A 76 0.96 12.29 -11.04
CA ILE A 76 1.81 13.47 -10.79
C ILE A 76 2.99 13.11 -9.87
N ALA A 77 3.98 13.99 -9.82
CA ALA A 77 5.11 13.83 -8.92
C ALA A 77 4.64 13.88 -7.46
N PHE A 78 5.16 12.96 -6.63
CA PHE A 78 4.91 12.99 -5.20
C PHE A 78 5.53 14.25 -4.58
N PRO A 79 4.86 14.93 -3.62
CA PRO A 79 5.41 16.11 -2.96
C PRO A 79 6.79 15.83 -2.36
N ALA A 80 7.70 16.78 -2.53
CA ALA A 80 9.09 16.64 -2.10
C ALA A 80 9.18 16.32 -0.59
N PRO A 81 10.19 15.54 -0.16
CA PRO A 81 10.42 15.29 1.26
C PRO A 81 10.69 16.61 2.02
N THR A 82 10.31 16.66 3.30
CA THR A 82 10.68 17.77 4.21
C THR A 82 11.96 17.48 4.99
N LYS A 83 12.47 16.25 4.93
CA LYS A 83 13.67 15.77 5.63
C LYS A 83 14.44 14.80 4.76
N ALA A 84 15.74 14.64 5.00
CA ALA A 84 16.53 13.61 4.33
C ALA A 84 15.96 12.21 4.60
N ILE A 85 15.61 11.48 3.54
CA ILE A 85 15.10 10.11 3.63
C ILE A 85 16.28 9.18 3.84
N ARG A 86 16.20 8.29 4.82
CA ARG A 86 17.20 7.23 5.02
C ARG A 86 16.85 6.03 4.13
N ALA A 87 17.87 5.38 3.57
CA ALA A 87 17.69 4.14 2.82
C ALA A 87 16.95 3.08 3.66
N PRO A 88 16.05 2.28 3.05
CA PRO A 88 15.38 1.20 3.76
C PRO A 88 16.38 0.23 4.37
N LYS A 89 16.19 -0.09 5.65
CA LYS A 89 16.93 -1.16 6.29
C LYS A 89 16.36 -2.48 5.78
N LEU A 90 17.19 -3.30 5.14
CA LEU A 90 16.84 -4.69 4.87
C LEU A 90 16.57 -5.36 6.22
N ARG A 91 15.36 -5.89 6.42
CA ARG A 91 15.11 -6.74 7.58
C ARG A 91 15.80 -8.08 7.31
N PRO A 92 16.59 -8.62 8.27
CA PRO A 92 17.07 -9.98 8.15
C PRO A 92 15.86 -10.92 7.95
N VAL A 93 15.93 -11.79 6.96
CA VAL A 93 14.93 -12.85 6.79
C VAL A 93 15.09 -13.79 7.97
N HIS A 94 14.10 -13.86 8.86
CA HIS A 94 14.09 -14.86 9.91
C HIS A 94 13.67 -16.21 9.30
N ASP A 95 14.64 -17.04 8.94
CA ASP A 95 14.42 -18.46 8.68
C ASP A 95 14.13 -19.16 10.00
N THR A 96 12.89 -19.09 10.48
CA THR A 96 12.42 -20.04 11.51
C THR A 96 11.68 -21.19 10.82
N PRO A 97 12.27 -22.39 10.74
CA PRO A 97 11.53 -23.57 10.30
C PRO A 97 10.37 -23.85 11.26
N LYS A 98 9.18 -24.09 10.72
CA LYS A 98 8.02 -24.58 11.48
C LYS A 98 8.37 -25.95 12.09
N PRO A 99 8.22 -26.16 13.41
CA PRO A 99 8.30 -27.50 13.98
C PRO A 99 7.14 -28.36 13.45
N GLY A 100 7.49 -29.63 13.19
CA GLY A 100 6.72 -30.55 12.35
C GLY A 100 5.34 -30.92 12.88
N ALA A 101 4.49 -31.30 11.93
CA ALA A 101 3.26 -32.03 12.18
C ALA A 101 3.63 -33.44 12.65
N GLY A 102 3.42 -33.72 13.93
CA GLY A 102 3.35 -35.08 14.45
C GLY A 102 1.94 -35.63 14.27
N ALA A 103 1.84 -36.78 13.62
CA ALA A 103 0.82 -37.80 13.83
C ALA A 103 1.51 -39.15 13.66
#